data_AF-E9EKT9-F1
#
_entry.id   AF-E9EKT9-F1
#
_cell.length_a   1.000
_cell.length_b   1.000
_cell.length_c   1.000
_cell.angle_alpha   90.00
_cell.angle_beta   90.00
_cell.angle_gamma   90.00
#
_symmetry.space_group_name_H-M   'P 1'
#
loop_
_entity.id
_entity.type
_entity.pdbx_description
1 polymer ?
#
loop_
_entity_poly.entity_id
_entity_poly.type
_entity_poly.pdbx_seq_one_letter_code
_entity_poly.pdbx_strand_id
1 'polypeptide(L)'
;MLSSALLTGLLAASALATPAAEDKDDSDLESQKIYDSHKLLVAMEKNHTGNYSHVNVDVYTHVILASDTEWNITLEDINQQLEILNTNFQPADISFALQGAKWVIEPDWVRGDNDDMQKALHEGGSNALNIYFMNYDSGGLERLASASFPSELESTEGPLLDGLLITKNTPLSNKGLLTHETGHWFGLLHPFQDIFNDDGDYIDDTPISPKSCYDKLDAATCHTNNYMGYGGDPNMFTAGQITRMHSFWNVFRSSGTAVPELVLAPIESISKGRTRLPFYPEPGNRRELYRRCHPKHNDGAQETRENYCGTNAFCRWELFKLAGEKYSSIDACLNARTVELLPWIMPKTSYAHYCHSKTSMSELPCGTETFCGVFDNNTATDGVFVDSRSNLVEYNSSSECLEAREPAPQDSRVQS
;
A
#
# COMPACT_ATOMS: atom_id res chain seq x y z
N MET A 1 -22.15 -85.19 12.42
CA MET A 1 -21.25 -84.73 11.34
C MET A 1 -22.02 -83.68 10.56
N LEU A 2 -21.69 -82.39 10.47
CA LEU A 2 -20.65 -81.47 10.97
C LEU A 2 -21.37 -80.09 10.96
N SER A 3 -21.52 -79.43 12.11
CA SER A 3 -20.67 -78.34 12.66
C SER A 3 -20.89 -76.96 12.05
N SER A 4 -21.28 -76.03 12.93
CA SER A 4 -21.16 -74.57 12.85
C SER A 4 -19.75 -74.10 12.54
N ALA A 5 -19.63 -72.92 11.91
CA ALA A 5 -18.60 -71.94 12.26
C ALA A 5 -18.99 -70.54 11.76
N LEU A 6 -19.00 -69.57 12.68
CA LEU A 6 -18.95 -68.15 12.41
C LEU A 6 -17.66 -67.83 11.63
N LEU A 7 -17.73 -66.91 10.68
CA LEU A 7 -16.56 -66.16 10.22
C LEU A 7 -16.85 -64.65 10.32
N THR A 8 -16.20 -64.05 11.30
CA THR A 8 -16.02 -62.62 11.51
C THR A 8 -15.25 -62.01 10.34
N GLY A 9 -15.90 -61.17 9.54
CA GLY A 9 -15.25 -60.31 8.57
C GLY A 9 -15.00 -58.93 9.17
N LEU A 10 -13.74 -58.62 9.46
CA LEU A 10 -13.26 -57.26 9.76
C LEU A 10 -13.58 -56.35 8.56
N LEU A 11 -14.45 -55.36 8.74
CA LEU A 11 -14.49 -54.18 7.88
C LEU A 11 -13.32 -53.28 8.28
N ALA A 12 -12.19 -53.43 7.58
CA ALA A 12 -11.15 -52.41 7.59
C ALA A 12 -11.71 -51.17 6.90
N ALA A 13 -12.11 -50.17 7.69
CA ALA A 13 -12.35 -48.83 7.20
C ALA A 13 -11.00 -48.29 6.69
N SER A 14 -10.80 -48.38 5.38
CA SER A 14 -9.75 -47.61 4.70
C SER A 14 -10.18 -46.15 4.77
N ALA A 15 -9.64 -45.44 5.76
CA ALA A 15 -9.60 -43.99 5.73
C ALA A 15 -8.84 -43.61 4.46
N LEU A 16 -9.56 -43.21 3.42
CA LEU A 16 -9.01 -42.43 2.33
C LEU A 16 -8.49 -41.15 2.98
N ALA A 17 -7.19 -41.12 3.24
CA ALA A 17 -6.50 -39.89 3.53
C ALA A 17 -6.73 -38.98 2.32
N THR A 18 -7.59 -37.98 2.49
CA THR A 18 -7.56 -36.80 1.64
C THR A 18 -6.12 -36.30 1.67
N PRO A 19 -5.43 -36.18 0.52
CA PRO A 19 -4.13 -35.54 0.53
C PRO A 19 -4.34 -34.17 1.17
N ALA A 20 -3.58 -33.89 2.23
CA ALA A 20 -3.55 -32.57 2.83
C ALA A 20 -3.29 -31.58 1.69
N ALA A 21 -4.15 -30.57 1.54
CA ALA A 21 -3.85 -29.46 0.67
C ALA A 21 -2.49 -28.93 1.11
N GLU A 22 -1.48 -29.04 0.24
CA GLU A 22 -0.24 -28.31 0.45
C GLU A 22 -0.61 -26.83 0.55
N ASP A 23 -0.25 -26.19 1.66
CA ASP A 23 -0.28 -24.74 1.80
C ASP A 23 0.64 -24.18 0.70
N LYS A 24 0.05 -23.82 -0.44
CA LYS A 24 0.74 -23.09 -1.49
C LYS A 24 1.04 -21.69 -0.95
N ASP A 25 2.26 -21.22 -1.18
CA ASP A 25 2.64 -19.85 -0.87
C ASP A 25 1.76 -18.88 -1.69
N ASP A 26 1.54 -17.67 -1.18
CA ASP A 26 0.65 -16.68 -1.81
C ASP A 26 1.13 -16.32 -3.24
N SER A 27 2.46 -16.31 -3.42
CA SER A 27 3.13 -16.11 -4.70
C SER A 27 2.84 -17.21 -5.74
N ASP A 28 2.68 -18.46 -5.28
CA ASP A 28 2.32 -19.61 -6.13
C ASP A 28 0.83 -19.53 -6.53
N LEU A 29 -0.02 -19.00 -5.65
CA LEU A 29 -1.45 -18.83 -5.91
C LEU A 29 -1.73 -17.71 -6.93
N GLU A 30 -1.04 -16.57 -6.82
CA GLU A 30 -1.14 -15.48 -7.80
C GLU A 30 -0.68 -15.92 -9.18
N SER A 31 0.48 -16.59 -9.26
CA SER A 31 1.00 -17.17 -10.49
C SER A 31 0.00 -18.14 -11.13
N GLN A 32 -0.68 -18.97 -10.32
CA GLN A 32 -1.69 -19.90 -10.82
C GLN A 32 -2.92 -19.18 -11.41
N LYS A 33 -3.42 -18.12 -10.78
CA LYS A 33 -4.56 -17.34 -11.30
C LYS A 33 -4.25 -16.73 -12.65
N ILE A 34 -3.02 -16.24 -12.85
CA ILE A 34 -2.56 -15.72 -14.13
C ILE A 34 -2.64 -16.84 -15.18
N TYR A 35 -2.04 -18.01 -14.95
CA TYR A 35 -2.09 -19.11 -15.92
C TYR A 35 -3.50 -19.64 -16.19
N ASP A 36 -4.36 -19.71 -15.16
CA ASP A 36 -5.75 -20.14 -15.32
C ASP A 36 -6.55 -19.16 -16.19
N SER A 37 -6.28 -17.86 -16.06
CA SER A 37 -6.89 -16.85 -16.93
C SER A 37 -6.46 -17.00 -18.40
N HIS A 38 -5.19 -17.35 -18.67
CA HIS A 38 -4.74 -17.66 -20.04
C HIS A 38 -5.46 -18.88 -20.61
N LYS A 39 -5.57 -19.97 -19.84
CA LYS A 39 -6.27 -21.20 -20.25
C LYS A 39 -7.74 -20.93 -20.58
N LEU A 40 -8.41 -20.10 -19.77
CA LEU A 40 -9.77 -19.64 -20.02
C LEU A 40 -9.86 -18.91 -21.36
N LEU A 41 -8.98 -17.94 -21.61
CA LEU A 41 -9.02 -17.14 -22.83
C LEU A 41 -8.66 -17.94 -24.08
N VAL A 42 -7.70 -18.86 -24.02
CA VAL A 42 -7.42 -19.81 -25.13
C VAL A 42 -8.69 -20.58 -25.53
N ALA A 43 -9.48 -21.02 -24.54
CA ALA A 43 -10.73 -21.73 -24.82
C ALA A 43 -11.81 -20.81 -25.42
N MET A 44 -11.86 -19.55 -24.99
CA MET A 44 -12.79 -18.54 -25.53
C MET A 44 -12.43 -18.14 -26.96
N GLU A 45 -11.15 -17.94 -27.26
CA GLU A 45 -10.61 -17.55 -28.57
C GLU A 45 -10.89 -18.60 -29.64
N LYS A 46 -10.81 -19.89 -29.32
CA LYS A 46 -11.18 -20.99 -30.23
C LYS A 46 -12.63 -20.93 -30.71
N ASN A 47 -13.51 -20.30 -29.93
CA ASN A 47 -14.94 -20.15 -30.24
C ASN A 47 -15.29 -18.74 -30.78
N HIS A 48 -14.31 -17.85 -30.92
CA HIS A 48 -14.52 -16.48 -31.37
C HIS A 48 -13.69 -16.18 -32.62
N THR A 49 -14.35 -16.00 -33.76
CA THR A 49 -13.75 -15.35 -34.93
C THR A 49 -14.12 -13.86 -34.85
N GLY A 50 -13.43 -13.12 -33.99
CA GLY A 50 -13.79 -11.74 -33.65
C GLY A 50 -12.89 -10.71 -34.34
N ASN A 51 -13.52 -9.73 -34.97
CA ASN A 51 -12.88 -8.45 -35.26
C ASN A 51 -12.90 -7.63 -33.97
N TYR A 52 -11.76 -7.10 -33.53
CA TYR A 52 -11.70 -6.33 -32.30
C TYR A 52 -12.15 -4.88 -32.54
N SER A 53 -12.75 -4.27 -31.52
CA SER A 53 -13.04 -2.84 -31.53
C SER A 53 -11.84 -2.07 -31.03
N HIS A 54 -11.65 -0.85 -31.57
CA HIS A 54 -10.68 0.10 -31.05
C HIS A 54 -10.80 0.26 -29.53
N VAL A 55 -9.68 0.17 -28.83
CA VAL A 55 -9.58 0.37 -27.37
C VAL A 55 -8.89 1.69 -27.10
N ASN A 56 -9.55 2.57 -26.36
CA ASN A 56 -8.93 3.78 -25.84
C ASN A 56 -8.76 3.68 -24.33
N VAL A 57 -7.52 3.80 -23.87
CA VAL A 57 -7.12 3.71 -22.46
C VAL A 57 -6.85 5.11 -21.92
N ASP A 58 -7.54 5.47 -20.85
CA ASP A 58 -7.23 6.67 -20.08
C ASP A 58 -5.99 6.42 -19.21
N VAL A 59 -5.02 7.34 -19.25
CA VAL A 59 -3.75 7.22 -18.53
C VAL A 59 -3.62 8.29 -17.45
N TYR A 60 -3.22 7.87 -16.25
CA TYR A 60 -2.85 8.72 -15.13
C TYR A 60 -1.41 8.45 -14.72
N THR A 61 -0.60 9.50 -14.56
CA THR A 61 0.81 9.35 -14.17
C THR A 61 1.11 9.99 -12.83
N HIS A 62 1.96 9.32 -12.05
CA HIS A 62 2.28 9.68 -10.68
C HIS A 62 3.80 9.63 -10.47
N VAL A 63 4.45 10.78 -10.38
CA VAL A 63 5.90 10.90 -10.21
C VAL A 63 6.23 11.12 -8.73
N ILE A 64 6.94 10.19 -8.10
CA ILE A 64 7.09 10.14 -6.63
C ILE A 64 8.45 10.65 -6.20
N LEU A 65 8.55 11.90 -5.78
CA LEU A 65 9.77 12.63 -5.43
C LEU A 65 10.15 12.48 -3.95
N ALA A 66 11.45 12.41 -3.64
CA ALA A 66 11.90 12.49 -2.24
C ALA A 66 11.91 13.94 -1.74
N SER A 67 12.03 14.92 -2.62
CA SER A 67 11.99 16.34 -2.29
C SER A 67 11.58 17.19 -3.49
N ASP A 68 11.33 18.48 -3.24
CA ASP A 68 11.06 19.49 -4.26
C ASP A 68 12.28 19.84 -5.14
N THR A 69 13.44 19.20 -4.92
CA THR A 69 14.64 19.36 -5.74
C THR A 69 14.84 18.26 -6.78
N GLU A 70 13.98 17.22 -6.80
CA GLU A 70 14.15 16.01 -7.63
C GLU A 70 13.25 15.97 -8.89
N TRP A 71 12.90 17.12 -9.48
CA TRP A 71 12.06 17.19 -10.69
C TRP A 71 12.76 16.69 -11.95
N ASN A 72 13.02 15.38 -12.02
CA ASN A 72 13.79 14.72 -13.07
C ASN A 72 12.93 14.15 -14.21
N ILE A 73 11.62 14.06 -14.03
CA ILE A 73 10.66 13.66 -15.08
C ILE A 73 9.73 14.84 -15.32
N THR A 74 9.72 15.36 -16.54
CA THR A 74 8.87 16.46 -16.97
C THR A 74 7.59 15.94 -17.65
N LEU A 75 6.61 16.82 -17.85
CA LEU A 75 5.43 16.49 -18.64
C LEU A 75 5.79 16.17 -20.11
N GLU A 76 6.85 16.80 -20.64
CA GLU A 76 7.36 16.51 -21.98
C GLU A 76 7.88 15.08 -22.09
N ASP A 77 8.63 14.61 -21.09
CA ASP A 77 9.11 13.23 -21.03
C ASP A 77 7.94 12.23 -21.00
N ILE A 78 6.91 12.50 -20.19
CA ILE A 78 5.70 11.67 -20.11
C ILE A 78 4.99 11.60 -21.48
N ASN A 79 4.80 12.75 -22.14
CA ASN A 79 4.15 12.79 -23.45
C ASN A 79 4.96 12.05 -24.50
N GLN A 80 6.28 12.19 -24.51
CA GLN A 80 7.15 11.46 -25.44
C GLN A 80 7.03 9.94 -25.26
N GLN A 81 6.94 9.46 -24.02
CA GLN A 81 6.74 8.04 -23.77
C GLN A 81 5.35 7.56 -24.23
N LEU A 82 4.31 8.37 -24.05
CA LEU A 82 2.97 8.05 -24.55
C LEU A 82 2.90 8.04 -26.09
N GLU A 83 3.66 8.89 -26.78
CA GLU A 83 3.77 8.83 -28.24
C GLU A 83 4.42 7.52 -28.71
N ILE A 84 5.48 7.07 -28.03
CA ILE A 84 6.13 5.77 -28.30
C ILE A 84 5.14 4.64 -28.04
N LEU A 85 4.43 4.68 -26.90
CA LEU A 85 3.45 3.66 -26.53
C LEU A 85 2.32 3.58 -27.58
N ASN A 86 1.73 4.71 -27.96
CA ASN A 86 0.72 4.78 -29.02
C ASN A 86 1.23 4.25 -30.35
N THR A 87 2.49 4.53 -30.71
CA THR A 87 3.10 4.02 -31.96
C THR A 87 3.21 2.50 -31.94
N ASN A 88 3.69 1.93 -30.83
CA ASN A 88 3.93 0.50 -30.72
C ASN A 88 2.62 -0.32 -30.61
N PHE A 89 1.57 0.27 -30.04
CA PHE A 89 0.25 -0.36 -29.90
C PHE A 89 -0.71 -0.07 -31.07
N GLN A 90 -0.34 0.81 -32.01
CA GLN A 90 -1.16 1.11 -33.19
C GLN A 90 -1.56 -0.15 -33.98
N PRO A 91 -0.67 -1.15 -34.23
CA PRO A 91 -1.06 -2.39 -34.92
C PRO A 91 -2.11 -3.21 -34.18
N ALA A 92 -2.24 -3.02 -32.86
CA ALA A 92 -3.24 -3.66 -32.03
C ALA A 92 -4.57 -2.88 -31.99
N ASP A 93 -4.68 -1.72 -32.64
CA ASP A 93 -5.83 -0.80 -32.55
C ASP A 93 -6.15 -0.37 -31.09
N ILE A 94 -5.09 -0.09 -30.33
CA ILE A 94 -5.14 0.38 -28.94
C ILE A 94 -4.46 1.75 -28.87
N SER A 95 -5.13 2.74 -28.26
CA SER A 95 -4.57 4.07 -28.00
C SER A 95 -4.62 4.46 -26.53
N PHE A 96 -3.75 5.40 -26.15
CA PHE A 96 -3.55 5.89 -24.79
C PHE A 96 -3.67 7.40 -24.75
N ALA A 97 -4.53 7.91 -23.85
CA ALA A 97 -4.79 9.33 -23.67
C ALA A 97 -4.45 9.79 -22.24
N LEU A 98 -3.55 10.75 -22.09
CA LEU A 98 -3.20 11.31 -20.79
C LEU A 98 -4.37 12.13 -20.22
N GLN A 99 -4.93 11.70 -19.10
CA GLN A 99 -5.98 12.42 -18.38
C GLN A 99 -5.43 13.27 -17.24
N GLY A 100 -4.30 12.88 -16.64
CA GLY A 100 -3.67 13.64 -15.56
C GLY A 100 -2.25 13.18 -15.26
N ALA A 101 -1.42 14.13 -14.82
CA ALA A 101 -0.06 13.90 -14.35
C ALA A 101 0.16 14.61 -13.02
N LYS A 102 0.72 13.90 -12.04
CA LYS A 102 0.99 14.41 -10.69
C LYS A 102 2.45 14.19 -10.33
N TRP A 103 3.00 15.15 -9.60
CA TRP A 103 4.27 15.05 -8.91
C TRP A 103 4.00 15.10 -7.42
N VAL A 104 4.40 14.05 -6.72
CA VAL A 104 4.10 13.84 -5.32
C VAL A 104 5.40 13.80 -4.55
N ILE A 105 5.56 14.69 -3.58
CA ILE A 105 6.73 14.68 -2.70
C ILE A 105 6.36 13.86 -1.46
N GLU A 106 6.79 12.61 -1.42
CA GLU A 106 6.58 11.72 -0.27
C GLU A 106 7.81 10.82 -0.07
N PRO A 107 8.76 11.24 0.79
CA PRO A 107 10.01 10.51 1.01
C PRO A 107 9.81 9.06 1.48
N ASP A 108 8.69 8.75 2.13
CA ASP A 108 8.42 7.42 2.67
C ASP A 108 8.10 6.42 1.55
N TRP A 109 7.36 6.84 0.53
CA TRP A 109 7.04 6.02 -0.64
C TRP A 109 8.26 5.71 -1.50
N VAL A 110 9.25 6.60 -1.49
CA VAL A 110 10.55 6.36 -2.15
C VAL A 110 11.31 5.18 -1.52
N ARG A 111 10.98 4.77 -0.29
CA ARG A 111 11.67 3.71 0.46
C ARG A 111 10.98 2.33 0.42
N GLY A 112 9.99 2.15 -0.47
CA GLY A 112 9.42 0.82 -0.78
C GLY A 112 8.01 0.55 -0.25
N ASP A 113 7.23 1.59 0.07
CA ASP A 113 5.83 1.46 0.48
C ASP A 113 4.88 1.57 -0.73
N ASN A 114 5.07 0.65 -1.69
CA ASN A 114 4.46 0.72 -3.02
C ASN A 114 2.93 0.54 -2.95
N ASP A 115 2.44 -0.38 -2.12
CA ASP A 115 1.01 -0.67 -2.00
C ASP A 115 0.24 0.55 -1.47
N ASP A 116 0.73 1.18 -0.39
CA ASP A 116 0.10 2.37 0.17
C ASP A 116 0.11 3.52 -0.84
N MET A 117 1.21 3.69 -1.57
CA MET A 117 1.33 4.66 -2.64
C MET A 117 0.31 4.42 -3.75
N GLN A 118 0.23 3.19 -4.28
CA GLN A 118 -0.70 2.84 -5.36
C GLN A 118 -2.15 3.05 -4.91
N LYS A 119 -2.51 2.52 -3.74
CA LYS A 119 -3.84 2.69 -3.15
C LYS A 119 -4.21 4.16 -3.02
N ALA A 120 -3.29 5.00 -2.54
CA ALA A 120 -3.51 6.43 -2.35
C ALA A 120 -3.69 7.21 -3.65
N LEU A 121 -2.97 6.83 -4.69
CA LEU A 121 -2.86 7.62 -5.90
C LEU A 121 -3.70 7.09 -7.08
N HIS A 122 -4.17 5.85 -7.04
CA HIS A 122 -4.93 5.24 -8.13
C HIS A 122 -6.13 6.11 -8.55
N GLU A 123 -6.27 6.28 -9.87
CA GLU A 123 -7.33 7.04 -10.51
C GLU A 123 -8.01 6.25 -11.64
N GLY A 124 -9.32 6.43 -11.76
CA GLY A 124 -10.14 5.71 -12.73
C GLY A 124 -10.70 4.39 -12.20
N GLY A 125 -11.09 3.53 -13.14
CA GLY A 125 -11.56 2.16 -12.88
C GLY A 125 -10.69 1.15 -13.62
N SER A 126 -11.19 -0.08 -13.77
CA SER A 126 -10.43 -1.19 -14.41
C SER A 126 -9.96 -0.95 -15.85
N ASN A 127 -10.49 0.07 -16.53
CA ASN A 127 -10.14 0.50 -17.89
C ASN A 127 -9.10 1.64 -17.95
N ALA A 128 -8.62 2.14 -16.80
CA ALA A 128 -7.66 3.23 -16.72
C ALA A 128 -6.28 2.72 -16.31
N LEU A 129 -5.25 3.13 -17.03
CA LEU A 129 -3.86 2.77 -16.76
C LEU A 129 -3.22 3.80 -15.82
N ASN A 130 -2.79 3.35 -14.64
CA ASN A 130 -2.00 4.16 -13.73
C ASN A 130 -0.51 3.82 -13.88
N ILE A 131 0.35 4.83 -14.04
CA ILE A 131 1.80 4.67 -14.17
C ILE A 131 2.50 5.43 -13.05
N TYR A 132 3.21 4.71 -12.20
CA TYR A 132 3.92 5.25 -11.04
C TYR A 132 5.42 5.32 -11.33
N PHE A 133 5.97 6.53 -11.44
CA PHE A 133 7.40 6.73 -11.61
C PHE A 133 8.07 6.95 -10.25
N MET A 134 8.81 5.95 -9.78
CA MET A 134 9.41 5.95 -8.44
C MET A 134 10.86 5.47 -8.44
N ASN A 135 11.57 5.58 -7.32
CA ASN A 135 12.87 4.91 -7.16
C ASN A 135 12.60 3.51 -6.65
N TYR A 136 12.85 2.51 -7.49
CA TYR A 136 12.64 1.12 -7.13
C TYR A 136 13.92 0.59 -6.46
N ASP A 137 13.87 0.30 -5.16
CA ASP A 137 14.94 -0.40 -4.45
C ASP A 137 14.45 -1.80 -4.03
N SER A 138 14.70 -2.80 -4.86
CA SER A 138 14.37 -4.20 -4.55
C SER A 138 15.46 -4.93 -3.76
N GLY A 139 16.14 -4.25 -2.84
CA GLY A 139 17.07 -4.90 -1.91
C GLY A 139 18.26 -5.56 -2.61
N GLY A 140 18.77 -4.91 -3.67
CA GLY A 140 20.00 -5.33 -4.37
C GLY A 140 19.81 -6.14 -5.66
N LEU A 141 18.58 -6.46 -6.06
CA LEU A 141 18.28 -6.90 -7.43
C LEU A 141 17.83 -5.68 -8.25
N GLU A 142 18.48 -5.37 -9.36
CA GLU A 142 18.03 -4.27 -10.25
C GLU A 142 16.77 -4.70 -11.01
N ARG A 143 15.58 -4.47 -10.43
CA ARG A 143 14.30 -4.51 -11.16
C ARG A 143 14.00 -3.12 -11.67
N LEU A 144 13.74 -3.00 -12.97
CA LEU A 144 13.52 -1.71 -13.62
C LEU A 144 12.05 -1.29 -13.62
N ALA A 145 11.14 -2.25 -13.61
CA ALA A 145 9.70 -2.05 -13.57
C ALA A 145 8.93 -3.31 -13.15
N SER A 146 7.63 -3.15 -12.94
CA SER A 146 6.64 -4.23 -12.83
C SER A 146 5.26 -3.74 -13.30
N ALA A 147 4.39 -4.68 -13.64
CA ALA A 147 3.01 -4.46 -14.02
C ALA A 147 2.08 -5.43 -13.29
N SER A 148 0.85 -4.99 -12.98
CA SER A 148 -0.23 -5.89 -12.61
C SER A 148 -0.78 -6.64 -13.82
N PHE A 149 -1.34 -7.83 -13.60
CA PHE A 149 -2.08 -8.62 -14.58
C PHE A 149 -3.59 -8.41 -14.45
N PRO A 150 -4.37 -8.50 -15.55
CA PRO A 150 -5.83 -8.34 -15.51
C PRO A 150 -6.56 -9.25 -14.51
N SER A 151 -6.07 -10.47 -14.30
CA SER A 151 -6.67 -11.42 -13.34
C SER A 151 -6.58 -10.95 -11.89
N GLU A 152 -5.62 -10.09 -11.57
CA GLU A 152 -5.44 -9.57 -10.21
C GLU A 152 -6.55 -8.60 -9.81
N LEU A 153 -7.25 -8.00 -10.78
CA LEU A 153 -8.44 -7.16 -10.56
C LEU A 153 -9.58 -7.89 -9.83
N GLU A 154 -9.57 -9.22 -9.83
CA GLU A 154 -10.56 -10.03 -9.12
C GLU A 154 -10.29 -10.13 -7.61
N SER A 155 -9.11 -9.73 -7.15
CA SER A 155 -8.79 -9.65 -5.73
C SER A 155 -9.38 -8.40 -5.07
N THR A 156 -9.56 -8.44 -3.74
CA THR A 156 -10.18 -7.33 -2.98
C THR A 156 -9.45 -6.00 -3.18
N GLU A 157 -8.11 -6.03 -3.17
CA GLU A 157 -7.27 -4.83 -3.28
C GLU A 157 -6.70 -4.64 -4.70
N GLY A 158 -6.85 -5.64 -5.58
CA GLY A 158 -6.30 -5.62 -6.94
C GLY A 158 -6.68 -4.40 -7.76
N PRO A 159 -7.94 -3.96 -7.78
CA PRO A 159 -8.32 -2.73 -8.46
C PRO A 159 -7.55 -1.48 -8.00
N LEU A 160 -7.02 -1.47 -6.77
CA LEU A 160 -6.22 -0.37 -6.25
C LEU A 160 -4.73 -0.49 -6.53
N LEU A 161 -4.25 -1.72 -6.66
CA LEU A 161 -2.87 -2.04 -6.97
C LEU A 161 -2.64 -2.18 -8.48
N ASP A 162 -3.67 -1.99 -9.30
CA ASP A 162 -3.57 -2.09 -10.75
C ASP A 162 -2.78 -0.90 -11.35
N GLY A 163 -1.80 -1.22 -12.19
CA GLY A 163 -0.97 -0.24 -12.89
C GLY A 163 0.46 -0.72 -13.13
N LEU A 164 1.32 0.23 -13.49
CA LEU A 164 2.74 0.01 -13.76
C LEU A 164 3.58 0.73 -12.72
N LEU A 165 4.56 0.04 -12.13
CA LEU A 165 5.61 0.64 -11.31
C LEU A 165 6.87 0.77 -12.16
N ILE A 166 7.34 1.98 -12.42
CA ILE A 166 8.48 2.27 -13.30
C ILE A 166 9.57 3.00 -12.53
N THR A 167 10.81 2.53 -12.66
CA THR A 167 11.97 3.24 -12.10
C THR A 167 12.22 4.54 -12.84
N LYS A 168 12.29 5.69 -12.14
CA LYS A 168 12.37 7.03 -12.76
C LYS A 168 13.49 7.25 -13.78
N ASN A 169 14.63 6.58 -13.62
CA ASN A 169 15.80 6.80 -14.48
C ASN A 169 15.75 5.97 -15.79
N THR A 170 14.72 5.15 -15.97
CA THR A 170 14.65 4.16 -17.05
C THR A 170 13.86 4.60 -18.31
N PRO A 171 12.76 5.38 -18.22
CA PRO A 171 11.95 5.74 -19.40
C PRO A 171 12.74 6.46 -20.50
N LEU A 172 13.71 7.30 -20.11
CA LEU A 172 14.51 8.08 -21.06
C LEU A 172 15.61 7.26 -21.76
N SER A 173 15.97 6.10 -21.22
CA SER A 173 17.05 5.25 -21.74
C SER A 173 16.55 3.95 -22.38
N ASN A 174 15.38 3.44 -21.99
CA ASN A 174 14.76 2.23 -22.55
C ASN A 174 13.35 2.50 -23.07
N LYS A 175 13.24 2.84 -24.36
CA LYS A 175 11.98 3.15 -25.04
C LYS A 175 11.02 1.96 -25.18
N GLY A 176 11.50 0.73 -24.96
CA GLY A 176 10.66 -0.48 -25.01
C GLY A 176 10.00 -0.82 -23.67
N LEU A 177 10.50 -0.31 -22.55
CA LEU A 177 10.08 -0.75 -21.22
C LEU A 177 8.59 -0.52 -20.97
N LEU A 178 8.08 0.70 -21.18
CA LEU A 178 6.64 0.96 -20.99
C LEU A 178 5.78 0.12 -21.93
N THR A 179 6.26 -0.19 -23.14
CA THR A 179 5.52 -1.05 -24.08
C THR A 179 5.45 -2.48 -23.55
N HIS A 180 6.55 -3.00 -23.02
CA HIS A 180 6.64 -4.32 -22.40
C HIS A 180 5.70 -4.43 -21.18
N GLU A 181 5.83 -3.51 -20.23
CA GLU A 181 5.01 -3.52 -19.00
C GLU A 181 3.52 -3.31 -19.30
N THR A 182 3.19 -2.47 -20.28
CA THR A 182 1.79 -2.31 -20.73
C THR A 182 1.27 -3.60 -21.37
N GLY A 183 2.13 -4.38 -22.04
CA GLY A 183 1.79 -5.72 -22.52
C GLY A 183 1.37 -6.66 -21.39
N HIS A 184 2.10 -6.67 -20.27
CA HIS A 184 1.70 -7.39 -19.05
C HIS A 184 0.38 -6.88 -18.46
N TRP A 185 0.17 -5.57 -18.45
CA TRP A 185 -1.10 -4.97 -18.00
C TRP A 185 -2.30 -5.37 -18.87
N PHE A 186 -2.07 -5.66 -20.15
CA PHE A 186 -3.03 -6.31 -21.06
C PHE A 186 -3.04 -7.85 -20.99
N GLY A 187 -2.28 -8.44 -20.07
CA GLY A 187 -2.25 -9.88 -19.80
C GLY A 187 -1.31 -10.69 -20.68
N LEU A 188 -0.34 -10.09 -21.37
CA LEU A 188 0.68 -10.88 -22.06
C LEU A 188 1.70 -11.43 -21.08
N LEU A 189 2.10 -12.69 -21.25
CA LEU A 189 3.22 -13.27 -20.51
C LEU A 189 4.53 -13.05 -21.27
N HIS A 190 5.65 -13.22 -20.58
CA HIS A 190 6.90 -13.45 -21.29
C HIS A 190 6.78 -14.74 -22.13
N PRO A 191 7.33 -14.78 -23.36
CA PRO A 191 7.37 -15.99 -24.20
C PRO A 191 8.08 -17.19 -23.54
N PHE A 192 8.83 -16.94 -22.46
CA PHE A 192 9.53 -17.94 -21.66
C PHE A 192 8.92 -18.18 -20.27
N GLN A 193 7.74 -17.64 -19.96
CA GLN A 193 7.20 -17.65 -18.58
C GLN A 193 6.88 -19.06 -18.07
N ASP A 194 6.09 -19.85 -18.82
CA ASP A 194 5.64 -21.19 -18.42
C ASP A 194 6.30 -22.32 -19.24
N ILE A 195 7.57 -22.11 -19.58
CA ILE A 195 8.34 -23.06 -20.41
C ILE A 195 8.59 -24.41 -19.73
N PHE A 196 8.35 -24.53 -18.43
CA PHE A 196 8.55 -25.77 -17.67
C PHE A 196 7.33 -26.70 -17.74
N ASN A 197 6.17 -26.18 -18.15
CA ASN A 197 4.96 -26.96 -18.42
C ASN A 197 4.70 -27.12 -19.93
N ASP A 198 5.70 -26.80 -20.77
CA ASP A 198 5.64 -26.81 -22.24
C ASP A 198 4.56 -25.90 -22.88
N ASP A 199 3.91 -25.04 -22.09
CA ASP A 199 2.83 -24.14 -22.54
C ASP A 199 3.34 -22.74 -22.95
N GLY A 200 4.54 -22.33 -22.52
CA GLY A 200 5.17 -21.07 -22.92
C GLY A 200 4.42 -19.83 -22.41
N ASP A 201 3.88 -19.01 -23.31
CA ASP A 201 3.01 -17.86 -23.01
C ASP A 201 1.53 -18.10 -23.36
N TYR A 202 1.17 -19.34 -23.72
CA TYR A 202 -0.18 -19.73 -24.14
C TYR A 202 -0.66 -19.04 -25.43
N ILE A 203 0.26 -18.66 -26.32
CA ILE A 203 -0.02 -18.03 -27.61
C ILE A 203 0.73 -18.78 -28.73
N ASP A 204 -0.03 -19.45 -29.60
CA ASP A 204 0.52 -20.41 -30.59
C ASP A 204 1.50 -19.79 -31.60
N ASP A 205 1.37 -18.49 -31.92
CA ASP A 205 2.18 -17.80 -32.92
C ASP A 205 3.40 -17.06 -32.33
N THR A 206 3.58 -17.11 -31.00
CA THR A 206 4.80 -16.64 -30.36
C THR A 206 5.87 -17.71 -30.51
N PRO A 207 7.01 -17.42 -31.14
CA PRO A 207 8.02 -18.45 -31.31
C PRO A 207 8.60 -18.89 -29.95
N ILE A 208 8.87 -20.18 -29.83
CA ILE A 208 9.32 -20.82 -28.57
C ILE A 208 10.61 -20.15 -28.10
N SER A 209 10.64 -19.71 -26.85
CA SER A 209 11.85 -19.18 -26.22
C SER A 209 12.62 -20.28 -25.47
N PRO A 210 13.94 -20.41 -25.67
CA PRO A 210 14.72 -21.40 -24.95
C PRO A 210 14.81 -21.06 -23.46
N LYS A 211 15.00 -22.09 -22.62
CA LYS A 211 15.15 -21.93 -21.17
C LYS A 211 16.28 -20.98 -20.75
N SER A 212 17.33 -20.86 -21.56
CA SER A 212 18.42 -19.89 -21.36
C SER A 212 17.94 -18.42 -21.28
N CYS A 213 16.76 -18.12 -21.83
CA CYS A 213 16.14 -16.79 -21.73
C CYS A 213 15.59 -16.51 -20.35
N TYR A 214 15.00 -17.52 -19.69
CA TYR A 214 14.54 -17.40 -18.31
C TYR A 214 15.72 -17.11 -17.36
N ASP A 215 16.82 -17.85 -17.55
CA ASP A 215 18.03 -17.69 -16.73
C ASP A 215 18.85 -16.42 -17.08
N LYS A 216 18.41 -15.62 -18.07
CA LYS A 216 19.13 -14.45 -18.63
C LYS A 216 20.55 -14.77 -19.09
N LEU A 217 20.83 -16.03 -19.44
CA LEU A 217 22.18 -16.52 -19.74
C LEU A 217 22.62 -16.24 -21.18
N ASP A 218 21.67 -16.05 -22.11
CA ASP A 218 21.98 -15.82 -23.52
C ASP A 218 20.89 -15.00 -24.23
N ALA A 219 20.99 -13.67 -24.15
CA ALA A 219 20.03 -12.77 -24.77
C ALA A 219 19.99 -12.85 -26.31
N ALA A 220 21.02 -13.41 -26.96
CA ALA A 220 21.10 -13.51 -28.42
C ALA A 220 20.22 -14.63 -28.99
N THR A 221 19.86 -15.63 -28.17
CA THR A 221 18.94 -16.72 -28.55
C THR A 221 17.50 -16.47 -28.13
N CYS A 222 17.24 -15.36 -27.44
CA CYS A 222 15.91 -14.90 -27.04
C CYS A 222 15.34 -13.98 -28.12
N HIS A 223 14.10 -14.23 -28.56
CA HIS A 223 13.46 -13.47 -29.65
C HIS A 223 13.64 -11.97 -29.49
N THR A 224 14.51 -11.41 -30.31
CA THR A 224 15.01 -10.04 -30.11
C THR A 224 14.00 -8.97 -30.47
N ASN A 225 12.97 -9.35 -31.24
CA ASN A 225 12.05 -8.42 -31.88
C ASN A 225 10.67 -8.38 -31.19
N ASN A 226 10.38 -9.28 -30.26
CA ASN A 226 9.08 -9.30 -29.57
C ASN A 226 9.11 -8.37 -28.35
N TYR A 227 8.12 -7.49 -28.19
CA TYR A 227 8.05 -6.58 -27.05
C TYR A 227 8.01 -7.29 -25.69
N MET A 228 7.51 -8.53 -25.61
CA MET A 228 7.47 -9.34 -24.39
C MET A 228 8.73 -10.17 -24.16
N GLY A 229 9.75 -10.06 -25.02
CA GLY A 229 11.05 -10.70 -24.81
C GLY A 229 12.03 -9.82 -24.00
N TYR A 230 13.17 -10.39 -23.62
CA TYR A 230 14.31 -9.66 -23.03
C TYR A 230 15.43 -9.35 -24.02
N GLY A 231 15.18 -9.51 -25.33
CA GLY A 231 16.17 -9.24 -26.36
C GLY A 231 16.36 -7.74 -26.64
N GLY A 232 17.37 -7.41 -27.45
CA GLY A 232 17.92 -6.06 -27.52
C GLY A 232 17.21 -5.04 -28.42
N ASP A 233 16.26 -5.43 -29.27
CA ASP A 233 15.60 -4.49 -30.22
C ASP A 233 14.15 -4.89 -30.56
N PRO A 234 13.24 -4.84 -29.57
CA PRO A 234 11.86 -5.23 -29.78
C PRO A 234 11.09 -4.23 -30.65
N ASN A 235 10.28 -4.74 -31.59
CA ASN A 235 9.54 -3.92 -32.56
C ASN A 235 8.16 -4.45 -32.93
N MET A 236 7.69 -5.56 -32.32
CA MET A 236 6.38 -6.12 -32.67
C MET A 236 5.71 -6.91 -31.54
N PHE A 237 4.37 -6.95 -31.62
CA PHE A 237 3.52 -8.00 -31.06
C PHE A 237 3.12 -8.98 -32.17
N THR A 238 2.86 -10.23 -31.83
CA THR A 238 2.28 -11.22 -32.77
C THR A 238 0.77 -11.01 -32.94
N ALA A 239 0.15 -11.66 -33.93
CA ALA A 239 -1.30 -11.57 -34.11
C ALA A 239 -2.05 -12.24 -32.95
N GLY A 240 -1.49 -13.33 -32.42
CA GLY A 240 -1.98 -14.00 -31.22
C GLY A 240 -1.85 -13.14 -29.96
N GLN A 241 -0.76 -12.39 -29.80
CA GLN A 241 -0.63 -11.42 -28.71
C GLN A 241 -1.67 -10.30 -28.81
N ILE A 242 -1.88 -9.74 -30.00
CA ILE A 242 -2.93 -8.72 -30.22
C ILE A 242 -4.32 -9.28 -29.85
N THR A 243 -4.62 -10.50 -30.30
CA THR A 243 -5.85 -11.22 -29.96
C THR A 243 -6.00 -11.35 -28.44
N ARG A 244 -4.95 -11.80 -27.75
CA ARG A 244 -4.96 -12.03 -26.30
C ARG A 244 -5.16 -10.72 -25.53
N MET A 245 -4.52 -9.63 -25.92
CA MET A 245 -4.71 -8.31 -25.29
C MET A 245 -6.17 -7.87 -25.33
N HIS A 246 -6.84 -8.02 -26.48
CA HIS A 246 -8.26 -7.71 -26.62
C HIS A 246 -9.17 -8.66 -25.83
N SER A 247 -8.85 -9.95 -25.78
CA SER A 247 -9.57 -10.93 -24.96
C SER A 247 -9.54 -10.54 -23.48
N PHE A 248 -8.34 -10.23 -22.95
CA PHE A 248 -8.18 -9.77 -21.57
C PHE A 248 -8.88 -8.45 -21.30
N TRP A 249 -8.75 -7.48 -22.22
CA TRP A 249 -9.45 -6.20 -22.12
C TRP A 249 -10.96 -6.40 -21.96
N ASN A 250 -11.56 -7.20 -22.82
CA ASN A 250 -13.00 -7.42 -22.82
C ASN A 250 -13.49 -8.12 -21.55
N VAL A 251 -12.75 -9.09 -21.02
CA VAL A 251 -13.15 -9.85 -19.83
C VAL A 251 -12.97 -9.05 -18.55
N PHE A 252 -11.83 -8.35 -18.38
CA PHE A 252 -11.44 -7.80 -17.08
C PHE A 252 -11.52 -6.27 -17.00
N ARG A 253 -11.30 -5.56 -18.11
CA ARG A 253 -11.07 -4.10 -18.09
C ARG A 253 -12.23 -3.29 -18.67
N SER A 254 -12.90 -3.79 -19.70
CA SER A 254 -13.87 -3.04 -20.50
C SER A 254 -15.08 -2.50 -19.73
N SER A 255 -15.41 -3.08 -18.56
CA SER A 255 -16.49 -2.60 -17.70
C SER A 255 -16.22 -1.22 -17.10
N GLY A 256 -14.94 -0.81 -17.01
CA GLY A 256 -14.53 0.42 -16.33
C GLY A 256 -15.02 0.45 -14.88
N THR A 257 -14.99 -0.70 -14.20
CA THR A 257 -15.50 -0.83 -12.83
C THR A 257 -14.75 0.15 -11.95
N ALA A 258 -15.47 1.16 -11.44
CA ALA A 258 -14.87 2.17 -10.58
C ALA A 258 -14.43 1.55 -9.27
N VAL A 259 -13.27 1.96 -8.79
CA VAL A 259 -12.80 1.53 -7.47
C VAL A 259 -13.67 2.19 -6.40
N PRO A 260 -14.38 1.43 -5.55
CA PRO A 260 -15.24 2.00 -4.53
C PRO A 260 -14.49 3.00 -3.65
N GLU A 261 -15.11 4.16 -3.44
CA GLU A 261 -14.57 5.19 -2.56
C GLU A 261 -14.85 4.80 -1.11
N LEU A 262 -13.78 4.60 -0.33
CA LEU A 262 -13.91 4.43 1.10
C LEU A 262 -14.07 5.83 1.73
N VAL A 263 -15.02 5.97 2.65
CA VAL A 263 -15.31 7.28 3.26
C VAL A 263 -14.40 7.50 4.48
N LEU A 264 -13.67 8.62 4.53
CA LEU A 264 -13.00 9.04 5.77
C LEU A 264 -14.04 9.29 6.87
N ALA A 265 -13.85 8.64 8.01
CA ALA A 265 -14.63 8.85 9.22
C ALA A 265 -13.86 9.74 10.21
N PRO A 266 -14.56 10.45 11.11
CA PRO A 266 -13.91 11.15 12.21
C PRO A 266 -13.12 10.17 13.10
N ILE A 267 -11.92 10.59 13.49
CA ILE A 267 -10.98 9.89 14.34
C ILE A 267 -11.20 10.34 15.79
N GLU A 268 -11.15 9.40 16.73
CA GLU A 268 -11.13 9.74 18.16
C GLU A 268 -9.73 10.20 18.59
N SER A 269 -9.67 11.29 19.36
CA SER A 269 -8.40 11.80 19.88
C SER A 269 -7.81 10.88 20.96
N ILE A 270 -6.49 10.69 20.94
CA ILE A 270 -5.77 9.91 21.96
C ILE A 270 -5.31 10.76 23.17
N SER A 271 -5.32 12.10 23.10
CA SER A 271 -4.96 12.94 24.24
C SER A 271 -6.19 13.46 24.99
N LYS A 272 -6.35 13.03 26.25
CA LYS A 272 -7.35 13.52 27.21
C LYS A 272 -6.72 14.49 28.23
N GLY A 273 -5.98 15.49 27.76
CA GLY A 273 -5.31 16.48 28.64
C GLY A 273 -5.93 17.87 28.53
N ARG A 274 -6.20 18.55 29.66
CA ARG A 274 -6.85 19.88 29.71
C ARG A 274 -5.99 21.05 29.18
N THR A 275 -4.70 20.88 28.90
CA THR A 275 -3.74 21.99 28.65
C THR A 275 -3.18 22.09 27.22
N ARG A 276 -3.42 21.09 26.35
CA ARG A 276 -2.98 21.08 24.94
C ARG A 276 -4.12 20.64 24.03
N LEU A 277 -3.99 20.90 22.73
CA LEU A 277 -4.98 20.48 21.74
C LEU A 277 -5.02 18.94 21.62
N PRO A 278 -6.18 18.36 21.26
CA PRO A 278 -6.31 16.91 21.06
C PRO A 278 -5.36 16.42 19.95
N PHE A 279 -4.67 15.30 20.18
CA PHE A 279 -3.91 14.59 19.15
C PHE A 279 -4.80 13.51 18.53
N TYR A 280 -4.91 13.52 17.20
CA TYR A 280 -5.62 12.51 16.43
C TYR A 280 -4.59 11.61 15.74
N PRO A 281 -4.59 10.29 15.99
CA PRO A 281 -3.77 9.38 15.20
C PRO A 281 -4.14 9.48 13.72
N GLU A 282 -3.23 9.09 12.84
CA GLU A 282 -3.55 9.02 11.41
C GLU A 282 -4.66 7.99 11.17
N PRO A 283 -5.59 8.25 10.24
CA PRO A 283 -6.63 7.29 9.92
C PRO A 283 -6.02 6.01 9.37
N GLY A 284 -6.60 4.86 9.70
CA GLY A 284 -6.16 3.57 9.16
C GLY A 284 -6.32 3.45 7.64
N ASN A 285 -7.09 4.35 7.01
CA ASN A 285 -7.25 4.42 5.57
C ASN A 285 -6.34 5.51 4.98
N ARG A 286 -5.07 5.14 4.79
CA ARG A 286 -4.03 6.03 4.25
C ARG A 286 -4.32 6.50 2.82
N ARG A 287 -5.08 5.71 2.05
CA ARG A 287 -5.54 6.07 0.71
C ARG A 287 -6.41 7.32 0.75
N GLU A 288 -7.47 7.26 1.53
CA GLU A 288 -8.45 8.35 1.53
C GLU A 288 -7.90 9.59 2.22
N LEU A 289 -7.04 9.37 3.22
CA LEU A 289 -6.21 10.41 3.80
C LEU A 289 -5.46 11.17 2.71
N TYR A 290 -4.69 10.48 1.87
CA TYR A 290 -3.94 11.17 0.83
C TYR A 290 -4.88 11.85 -0.18
N ARG A 291 -5.90 11.14 -0.68
CA ARG A 291 -6.81 11.70 -1.70
C ARG A 291 -7.55 12.96 -1.25
N ARG A 292 -8.03 12.98 -0.01
CA ARG A 292 -8.86 14.08 0.50
C ARG A 292 -8.07 15.12 1.24
N CYS A 293 -7.09 14.69 2.03
CA CYS A 293 -6.36 15.57 2.92
C CYS A 293 -5.04 16.06 2.34
N HIS A 294 -4.41 15.39 1.36
CA HIS A 294 -3.19 15.95 0.77
C HIS A 294 -3.55 17.15 -0.12
N PRO A 295 -2.94 18.33 0.09
CA PRO A 295 -3.14 19.48 -0.78
C PRO A 295 -2.70 19.14 -2.21
N LYS A 296 -3.59 19.32 -3.18
CA LYS A 296 -3.20 19.30 -4.59
C LYS A 296 -2.61 20.66 -4.93
N HIS A 297 -1.55 20.69 -5.75
CA HIS A 297 -0.79 21.89 -6.09
C HIS A 297 -1.65 23.14 -6.30
N ASN A 298 -2.77 23.03 -7.03
CA ASN A 298 -3.64 24.16 -7.36
C ASN A 298 -5.05 24.11 -6.76
N ASP A 299 -5.49 22.96 -6.24
CA ASP A 299 -6.89 22.79 -5.80
C ASP A 299 -7.04 22.77 -4.27
N GLY A 300 -5.93 22.77 -3.53
CA GLY A 300 -5.94 22.56 -2.09
C GLY A 300 -6.36 21.14 -1.71
N ALA A 301 -6.69 20.93 -0.43
CA ALA A 301 -7.21 19.67 0.09
C ALA A 301 -8.75 19.71 0.11
N GLN A 302 -9.39 18.58 -0.16
CA GLN A 302 -10.85 18.43 -0.10
C GLN A 302 -11.36 18.34 1.35
N GLU A 303 -10.53 17.79 2.23
CA GLU A 303 -10.76 17.68 3.67
C GLU A 303 -9.60 18.35 4.40
N THR A 304 -9.92 19.26 5.31
CA THR A 304 -8.92 20.03 6.07
C THR A 304 -9.05 19.84 7.57
N ARG A 305 -10.07 19.11 8.03
CA ARG A 305 -10.32 18.90 9.45
C ARG A 305 -9.33 17.91 10.03
N GLU A 306 -8.63 18.33 11.07
CA GLU A 306 -7.63 17.50 11.77
C GLU A 306 -8.21 16.18 12.26
N ASN A 307 -9.44 16.16 12.76
CA ASN A 307 -10.07 14.94 13.25
C ASN A 307 -10.54 13.99 12.13
N TYR A 308 -10.29 14.29 10.86
CA TYR A 308 -10.49 13.36 9.73
C TYR A 308 -9.17 12.96 9.09
N CYS A 309 -8.21 13.90 9.06
CA CYS A 309 -6.92 13.69 8.45
C CYS A 309 -5.86 13.17 9.44
N GLY A 310 -6.08 13.24 10.74
CA GLY A 310 -5.02 12.97 11.71
C GLY A 310 -4.07 14.16 11.89
N THR A 311 -3.39 14.19 13.04
CA THR A 311 -2.53 15.30 13.45
C THR A 311 -1.25 15.40 12.60
N ASN A 312 -0.65 14.28 12.20
CA ASN A 312 0.60 14.32 11.44
C ASN A 312 0.34 14.89 10.04
N ALA A 313 -0.66 14.39 9.32
CA ALA A 313 -1.06 14.93 8.02
C ALA A 313 -1.46 16.41 8.14
N PHE A 314 -2.28 16.75 9.14
CA PHE A 314 -2.73 18.12 9.36
C PHE A 314 -1.57 19.11 9.54
N CYS A 315 -0.55 18.72 10.31
CA CYS A 315 0.63 19.56 10.54
C CYS A 315 1.65 19.51 9.39
N ARG A 316 1.96 18.32 8.87
CA ARG A 316 3.03 18.13 7.87
C ARG A 316 2.63 18.57 6.47
N TRP A 317 1.37 18.38 6.09
CA TRP A 317 0.82 18.91 4.84
C TRP A 317 0.27 20.32 4.99
N GLU A 318 0.56 20.96 6.12
CA GLU A 318 0.20 22.34 6.43
C GLU A 318 -1.30 22.66 6.27
N LEU A 319 -2.17 21.66 6.48
CA LEU A 319 -3.62 21.81 6.41
C LEU A 319 -4.15 22.82 7.41
N PHE A 320 -3.43 23.03 8.51
CA PHE A 320 -3.72 24.12 9.44
C PHE A 320 -3.82 25.48 8.74
N LYS A 321 -3.01 25.74 7.69
CA LYS A 321 -3.08 26.99 6.92
C LYS A 321 -4.41 27.08 6.17
N LEU A 322 -4.86 25.98 5.57
CA LEU A 322 -6.13 25.89 4.84
C LEU A 322 -7.33 25.93 5.78
N ALA A 323 -7.21 25.39 6.99
CA ALA A 323 -8.20 25.44 8.06
C ALA A 323 -8.28 26.81 8.76
N GLY A 324 -7.39 27.76 8.42
CA GLY A 324 -7.35 29.10 9.01
C GLY A 324 -6.62 29.18 10.36
N GLU A 325 -5.95 28.12 10.78
CA GLU A 325 -5.07 28.10 11.95
C GLU A 325 -3.68 28.66 11.62
N LYS A 326 -3.00 29.20 12.64
CA LYS A 326 -1.69 29.86 12.47
C LYS A 326 -0.66 29.26 13.40
N TYR A 327 0.21 28.43 12.83
CA TYR A 327 1.42 27.95 13.48
C TYR A 327 2.65 28.48 12.75
N SER A 328 3.72 28.75 13.48
CA SER A 328 4.98 29.29 12.92
C SER A 328 5.80 28.25 12.15
N SER A 329 5.56 26.97 12.39
CA SER A 329 6.24 25.84 11.74
C SER A 329 5.43 24.56 11.91
N ILE A 330 5.79 23.52 11.15
CA ILE A 330 5.28 22.15 11.33
C ILE A 330 5.50 21.69 12.78
N ASP A 331 6.69 21.92 13.33
CA ASP A 331 7.01 21.57 14.72
C ASP A 331 6.16 22.34 15.73
N ALA A 332 5.83 23.61 15.47
CA ALA A 332 4.94 24.36 16.35
C ALA A 332 3.51 23.80 16.34
N CYS A 333 3.02 23.34 15.17
CA CYS A 333 1.75 22.65 15.05
C CYS A 333 1.75 21.32 15.82
N LEU A 334 2.79 20.49 15.65
CA LEU A 334 2.93 19.22 16.37
C LEU A 334 3.11 19.45 17.87
N ASN A 335 3.92 20.42 18.29
CA ASN A 335 4.19 20.72 19.70
C ASN A 335 2.98 21.26 20.46
N ALA A 336 2.02 21.87 19.77
CA ALA A 336 0.75 22.24 20.36
C ALA A 336 -0.10 21.02 20.82
N ARG A 337 0.27 19.80 20.37
CA ARG A 337 -0.46 18.55 20.55
C ARG A 337 0.37 17.43 21.19
N THR A 338 1.70 17.47 21.09
CA THR A 338 2.57 16.52 21.81
C THR A 338 2.41 16.73 23.31
N VAL A 339 2.26 15.64 24.06
CA VAL A 339 2.15 15.70 25.52
C VAL A 339 3.54 15.88 26.09
N GLU A 340 3.83 17.02 26.70
CA GLU A 340 4.98 17.13 27.59
C GLU A 340 4.58 16.46 28.91
N LEU A 341 4.94 15.19 29.05
CA LEU A 341 4.65 14.41 30.23
C LEU A 341 5.35 15.02 31.45
N LEU A 342 4.66 15.04 32.59
CA LEU A 342 5.29 15.36 33.85
C LEU A 342 6.29 14.24 34.20
N PRO A 343 7.49 14.56 34.73
CA PRO A 343 8.46 13.52 35.06
C PRO A 343 7.90 12.59 36.15
N TRP A 344 8.25 11.31 36.07
CA TRP A 344 7.90 10.36 37.14
C TRP A 344 8.67 10.69 38.41
N ILE A 345 7.95 11.00 39.49
CA ILE A 345 8.55 11.34 40.78
C ILE A 345 8.61 10.11 41.67
N MET A 346 9.82 9.77 42.13
CA MET A 346 9.99 8.78 43.18
C MET A 346 9.65 9.38 44.56
N PRO A 347 8.95 8.64 45.43
CA PRO A 347 8.57 9.15 46.75
C PRO A 347 9.80 9.46 47.62
N LYS A 348 9.74 10.55 48.38
CA LYS A 348 10.78 10.88 49.36
C LYS A 348 10.45 10.19 50.69
N THR A 349 11.28 9.21 51.08
CA THR A 349 11.08 8.39 52.29
C THR A 349 10.92 9.20 53.58
N SER A 350 11.51 10.39 53.66
CA SER A 350 11.39 11.29 54.82
C SER A 350 10.03 11.97 54.98
N TYR A 351 9.14 11.89 53.97
CA TYR A 351 7.83 12.55 53.96
C TYR A 351 6.65 11.58 53.84
N ALA A 352 6.89 10.27 53.91
CA ALA A 352 5.88 9.24 53.66
C ALA A 352 4.63 9.40 54.55
N HIS A 353 4.77 9.85 55.80
CA HIS A 353 3.65 10.03 56.74
C HIS A 353 2.68 11.17 56.36
N TYR A 354 3.07 12.09 55.47
CA TYR A 354 2.19 13.16 54.98
C TYR A 354 1.39 12.76 53.73
N CYS A 355 1.66 11.59 53.15
CA CYS A 355 1.14 11.17 51.84
C CYS A 355 -0.14 10.31 51.92
N HIS A 356 -0.90 10.50 52.99
CA HIS A 356 -2.18 9.80 53.24
C HIS A 356 -3.37 10.75 53.27
N SER A 357 -3.13 12.04 53.00
CA SER A 357 -4.16 13.08 53.04
C SER A 357 -5.07 13.01 51.81
N LYS A 358 -6.38 12.97 52.07
CA LYS A 358 -7.44 12.91 51.04
C LYS A 358 -7.90 14.28 50.54
N THR A 359 -7.46 15.36 51.18
CA THR A 359 -7.92 16.74 50.92
C THR A 359 -6.79 17.67 50.46
N SER A 360 -5.53 17.24 50.58
CA SER A 360 -4.37 18.03 50.14
C SER A 360 -3.15 17.13 49.98
N MET A 361 -2.51 17.14 48.81
CA MET A 361 -1.30 16.35 48.56
C MET A 361 -0.43 16.99 47.48
N SER A 362 0.89 16.84 47.60
CA SER A 362 1.85 17.27 46.58
C SER A 362 2.60 16.05 46.01
N GLU A 363 2.79 16.03 44.70
CA GLU A 363 3.47 14.95 43.99
C GLU A 363 4.97 14.87 44.33
N LEU A 364 5.65 16.02 44.49
CA LEU A 364 7.08 16.11 44.80
C LEU A 364 7.54 15.31 46.05
N PRO A 365 6.83 15.36 47.19
CA PRO A 365 7.15 14.53 48.35
C PRO A 365 6.59 13.10 48.25
N CYS A 366 5.40 12.93 47.66
CA CYS A 366 4.63 11.69 47.76
C CYS A 366 4.89 10.68 46.64
N GLY A 367 5.54 11.11 45.57
CA GLY A 367 5.78 10.30 44.39
C GLY A 367 4.53 10.12 43.53
N THR A 368 4.75 9.85 42.25
CA THR A 368 3.70 9.78 41.22
C THR A 368 2.70 8.66 41.49
N GLU A 369 3.15 7.49 41.93
CA GLU A 369 2.27 6.35 42.22
C GLU A 369 1.25 6.68 43.32
N THR A 370 1.73 7.14 44.49
CA THR A 370 0.87 7.55 45.61
C THR A 370 0.00 8.74 45.23
N PHE A 371 0.58 9.72 44.52
CA PHE A 371 -0.11 10.93 44.12
C PHE A 371 -1.27 10.63 43.17
N CYS A 372 -1.07 9.80 42.16
CA CYS A 372 -2.13 9.44 41.23
C CYS A 372 -3.15 8.47 41.84
N GLY A 373 -2.75 7.65 42.81
CA GLY A 373 -3.64 6.68 43.46
C GLY A 373 -4.83 7.29 44.22
N VAL A 374 -4.79 8.58 44.61
CA VAL A 374 -5.90 9.20 45.35
C VAL A 374 -7.11 9.56 44.47
N PHE A 375 -6.92 9.61 43.15
CA PHE A 375 -7.98 9.96 42.20
C PHE A 375 -8.88 8.76 41.88
N ASP A 376 -8.55 7.56 42.37
CA ASP A 376 -9.47 6.43 42.37
C ASP A 376 -10.43 6.49 43.57
N ASN A 377 -11.66 6.00 43.36
CA ASN A 377 -12.72 5.83 44.38
C ASN A 377 -13.34 7.11 45.00
N ASN A 378 -13.37 8.26 44.31
CA ASN A 378 -14.00 9.50 44.83
C ASN A 378 -13.49 9.92 46.23
N THR A 379 -12.25 9.55 46.57
CA THR A 379 -11.68 9.91 47.88
C THR A 379 -11.11 11.32 47.91
N ALA A 380 -10.82 11.91 46.74
CA ALA A 380 -10.55 13.32 46.57
C ALA A 380 -11.85 14.14 46.70
N THR A 381 -12.01 14.84 47.82
CA THR A 381 -13.11 15.81 48.04
C THR A 381 -12.54 17.22 47.92
N ASP A 382 -13.06 18.09 47.03
CA ASP A 382 -12.74 19.54 46.90
C ASP A 382 -11.40 19.94 47.54
N GLY A 383 -10.32 19.33 47.06
CA GLY A 383 -9.02 19.28 47.73
C GLY A 383 -7.94 20.03 46.97
N VAL A 384 -6.81 20.29 47.62
CA VAL A 384 -5.68 21.04 47.05
C VAL A 384 -4.59 20.06 46.63
N PHE A 385 -4.59 19.66 45.36
CA PHE A 385 -3.59 18.76 44.80
C PHE A 385 -2.58 19.53 43.97
N VAL A 386 -1.29 19.27 44.19
CA VAL A 386 -0.20 20.01 43.57
C VAL A 386 0.74 19.07 42.82
N ASP A 387 0.89 19.26 41.51
CA ASP A 387 1.75 18.44 40.66
C ASP A 387 3.26 18.69 40.89
N SER A 388 4.11 17.95 40.16
CA SER A 388 5.57 18.08 40.24
C SER A 388 6.13 19.44 39.80
N ARG A 389 5.32 20.28 39.14
CA ARG A 389 5.65 21.65 38.73
C ARG A 389 5.01 22.70 39.63
N SER A 390 4.42 22.30 40.75
CA SER A 390 3.75 23.18 41.71
C SER A 390 2.44 23.80 41.19
N ASN A 391 1.80 23.20 40.18
CA ASN A 391 0.49 23.63 39.72
C ASN A 391 -0.63 22.96 40.52
N LEU A 392 -1.72 23.69 40.75
CA LEU A 392 -2.96 23.09 41.24
C LEU A 392 -3.61 22.25 40.14
N VAL A 393 -3.93 21.01 40.45
CA VAL A 393 -4.43 20.03 39.49
C VAL A 393 -5.63 19.26 40.02
N GLU A 394 -6.41 18.72 39.09
CA GLU A 394 -7.58 17.90 39.35
C GLU A 394 -7.67 16.86 38.22
N TYR A 395 -7.77 15.59 38.58
CA TYR A 395 -7.90 14.46 37.65
C TYR A 395 -9.17 13.67 37.99
N ASN A 396 -9.84 13.12 36.97
CA ASN A 396 -11.07 12.35 37.17
C ASN A 396 -10.80 10.89 37.57
N SER A 397 -9.58 10.38 37.36
CA SER A 397 -9.17 9.02 37.74
C SER A 397 -7.66 8.91 37.94
N SER A 398 -7.21 7.82 38.57
CA SER A 398 -5.78 7.51 38.65
C SER A 398 -5.16 7.29 37.28
N SER A 399 -5.89 6.64 36.36
CA SER A 399 -5.44 6.42 34.99
C SER A 399 -5.17 7.74 34.25
N GLU A 400 -6.08 8.71 34.34
CA GLU A 400 -5.89 10.04 33.72
C GLU A 400 -4.68 10.76 34.32
N CYS A 401 -4.46 10.63 35.63
CA CYS A 401 -3.28 11.19 36.27
C CYS A 401 -1.98 10.52 35.78
N LEU A 402 -1.94 9.19 35.69
CA LEU A 402 -0.75 8.44 35.25
C LEU A 402 -0.42 8.67 33.77
N GLU A 403 -1.43 8.78 32.90
CA GLU A 403 -1.25 9.09 31.47
C GLU A 403 -0.60 10.46 31.23
N ALA A 404 -0.67 11.38 32.20
CA ALA A 404 0.00 12.68 32.14
C ALA A 404 1.46 12.65 32.63
N ARG A 405 2.02 11.49 32.97
CA ARG A 405 3.41 11.32 33.46
C ARG A 405 4.27 10.45 32.54
N GLU A 406 5.58 10.65 32.62
CA GLU A 406 6.57 9.74 32.04
C GLU A 406 6.40 8.33 32.64
N PRO A 407 6.74 7.26 31.90
CA PRO A 407 6.65 5.90 32.42
C PRO A 407 7.46 5.71 33.70
N ALA A 408 6.96 4.87 34.61
CA ALA A 408 7.70 4.47 35.80
C ALA A 408 9.08 3.90 35.41
N PRO A 409 10.16 4.28 36.10
CA PRO A 409 11.47 3.68 35.89
C PRO A 409 11.39 2.16 36.06
N GLN A 410 11.88 1.40 35.08
CA GLN A 410 12.01 -0.06 35.18
C GLN A 410 12.97 -0.41 36.33
N ASP A 411 12.53 -1.22 37.29
CA ASP A 411 13.37 -1.65 38.41
C ASP A 411 14.49 -2.54 37.86
N SER A 412 15.74 -2.06 37.91
CA SER A 412 16.94 -2.75 37.44
C SER A 412 17.34 -3.96 38.33
N ARG A 413 16.38 -4.56 39.03
CA ARG A 413 16.55 -5.67 39.99
C ARG A 413 15.82 -6.96 39.60
N VAL A 414 15.35 -7.08 38.36
CA VAL A 414 14.75 -8.33 37.83
C VAL A 414 15.63 -9.02 36.78
N GLN A 415 16.83 -8.51 36.50
CA GLN A 415 17.86 -9.23 35.74
C GLN A 415 19.13 -9.37 36.58
N SER A 416 19.12 -10.34 37.50
CA SER A 416 20.33 -10.93 38.09
C SER A 416 20.07 -12.38 38.44
#